data_AF-A0A1E1VAW6-F1
#
_entry.id   AF-A0A1E1VAW6-F1
#
_cell.length_a   1.000
_cell.length_b   1.000
_cell.length_c   1.000
_cell.angle_alpha   90.00
_cell.angle_beta   90.00
_cell.angle_gamma   90.00
#
_symmetry.space_group_name_H-M   'P 1'
#
loop_
_entity.id
_entity.type
_entity.pdbx_description
1 polymer ?
#
loop_
_entity_poly.entity_id
_entity_poly.type
_entity_poly.pdbx_seq_one_letter_code
_entity_poly.pdbx_strand_id
1 'polypeptide(L)'
;MATLERAISIAAEAHAGQLDKAGTPYIAHPMRLMARFLAGGNEESAIIATLHDVVQDSKWTLDDLHREGFSPEILSALEALTRRDGEEYVDYIRRAASHPLARFVKEADIRDNLAEERMEKVYDRERLFNKYSAGLRVIAETPLKR
;
A
#
# COMPACT_ATOMS: atom_id res chain seq x y z
N MET A 1 -11.24 1.38 19.35
CA MET A 1 -10.07 1.43 18.45
C MET A 1 -10.22 0.27 17.49
N ALA A 2 -10.15 0.51 16.19
CA ALA A 2 -10.18 -0.54 15.18
C ALA A 2 -8.97 -1.46 15.33
N THR A 3 -9.13 -2.74 15.01
CA THR A 3 -8.11 -3.78 15.18
C THR A 3 -7.57 -4.26 13.84
N LEU A 4 -6.49 -5.02 13.86
CA LEU A 4 -5.97 -5.66 12.66
C LEU A 4 -6.98 -6.64 12.04
N GLU A 5 -7.75 -7.37 12.85
CA GLU A 5 -8.80 -8.25 12.36
C GLU A 5 -9.86 -7.47 11.56
N ARG A 6 -10.22 -6.26 12.02
CA ARG A 6 -11.15 -5.42 11.28
C ARG A 6 -10.55 -4.94 9.96
N ALA A 7 -9.28 -4.56 9.94
CA ALA A 7 -8.57 -4.18 8.72
C ALA A 7 -8.54 -5.33 7.70
N ILE A 8 -8.26 -6.57 8.15
CA ILE A 8 -8.27 -7.77 7.30
C ILE A 8 -9.66 -7.99 6.70
N SER A 9 -10.72 -7.89 7.51
CA SER A 9 -12.10 -8.05 7.05
C SER A 9 -12.44 -7.04 5.95
N ILE A 10 -12.06 -5.77 6.13
CA ILE A 10 -12.32 -4.71 5.16
C ILE A 10 -11.54 -4.95 3.87
N ALA A 11 -10.25 -5.29 3.96
CA ALA A 11 -9.44 -5.57 2.78
C ALA A 11 -9.95 -6.78 1.98
N ALA A 12 -10.38 -7.84 2.67
CA ALA A 12 -10.96 -9.02 2.04
C ALA A 12 -12.27 -8.71 1.28
N GLU A 13 -13.12 -7.85 1.86
CA GLU A 13 -14.34 -7.38 1.20
C GLU A 13 -14.02 -6.47 0.00
N ALA A 14 -13.14 -5.48 0.20
CA ALA A 14 -12.77 -4.49 -0.81
C ALA A 14 -12.16 -5.12 -2.08
N HIS A 15 -11.34 -6.16 -1.90
CA HIS A 15 -10.61 -6.83 -2.98
C HIS A 15 -11.26 -8.17 -3.39
N ALA A 16 -12.51 -8.43 -3.00
CA ALA A 16 -13.23 -9.65 -3.34
C ALA A 16 -13.38 -9.79 -4.86
N GLY A 17 -12.85 -10.89 -5.42
CA GLY A 17 -12.89 -11.16 -6.85
C GLY A 17 -11.86 -10.37 -7.70
N GLN A 18 -11.08 -9.48 -7.09
CA GLN A 18 -10.01 -8.77 -7.78
C GLN A 18 -8.82 -9.70 -8.05
N LEU A 19 -8.30 -9.65 -9.28
CA LEU A 19 -7.06 -10.33 -9.66
C LEU A 19 -5.93 -9.31 -9.83
N ASP A 20 -4.72 -9.72 -9.48
CA ASP A 20 -3.52 -8.93 -9.73
C ASP A 20 -3.06 -9.06 -11.19
N LYS A 21 -1.99 -8.33 -11.54
CA LYS A 21 -1.41 -8.34 -12.90
C LYS A 21 -0.85 -9.70 -13.34
N ALA A 22 -0.70 -10.64 -12.40
CA ALA A 22 -0.26 -12.02 -12.63
C ALA A 22 -1.44 -13.01 -12.60
N GLY A 23 -2.69 -12.54 -12.52
CA GLY A 23 -3.91 -13.36 -12.50
C GLY A 23 -4.18 -14.06 -11.17
N THR A 24 -3.53 -13.67 -10.08
CA THR A 24 -3.71 -14.25 -8.74
C THR A 24 -4.67 -13.38 -7.91
N PRO A 25 -5.46 -13.94 -6.95
CA PRO A 25 -6.31 -13.12 -6.08
C PRO A 25 -5.53 -11.98 -5.39
N TYR A 26 -6.00 -10.75 -5.59
CA TYR A 26 -5.28 -9.54 -5.17
C TYR A 26 -5.02 -9.49 -3.67
N ILE A 27 -5.97 -9.98 -2.87
CA ILE A 27 -5.89 -10.02 -1.40
C ILE A 27 -4.59 -10.65 -0.88
N ALA A 28 -3.95 -11.54 -1.63
CA ALA A 28 -2.67 -12.11 -1.25
C ALA A 28 -1.57 -11.05 -1.10
N HIS A 29 -1.62 -9.95 -1.86
CA HIS A 29 -0.65 -8.86 -1.79
C HIS A 29 -0.70 -8.10 -0.45
N PRO A 30 -1.84 -7.50 -0.04
CA PRO A 30 -1.95 -6.88 1.28
C PRO A 30 -1.60 -7.83 2.44
N MET A 31 -1.96 -9.12 2.34
CA MET A 31 -1.64 -10.11 3.38
C MET A 31 -0.13 -10.39 3.52
N ARG A 32 0.63 -10.42 2.42
CA ARG A 32 2.10 -10.56 2.48
C ARG A 32 2.75 -9.35 3.15
N LEU A 33 2.28 -8.15 2.81
CA LEU A 33 2.79 -6.92 3.44
C LEU A 33 2.45 -6.89 4.93
N MET A 34 1.21 -7.19 5.30
CA MET A 34 0.76 -7.31 6.69
C MET A 34 1.65 -8.28 7.49
N ALA A 35 1.85 -9.50 6.99
CA ALA A 35 2.67 -10.52 7.65
C ALA A 35 4.10 -10.05 7.88
N ARG A 36 4.69 -9.32 6.91
CA ARG A 36 6.03 -8.73 7.03
C ARG A 36 6.12 -7.72 8.18
N PHE A 37 5.14 -6.83 8.33
CA PHE A 37 5.15 -5.83 9.39
C PHE A 37 4.85 -6.43 10.77
N LEU A 38 3.95 -7.42 10.85
CA LEU A 38 3.72 -8.18 12.06
C LEU A 38 4.97 -8.92 12.55
N ALA A 39 5.72 -9.55 11.64
CA ALA A 39 6.97 -10.22 11.98
C ALA A 39 8.03 -9.26 12.55
N GLY A 40 7.96 -7.97 12.18
CA GLY A 40 8.78 -6.90 12.74
C GLY A 40 8.23 -6.27 14.02
N GLY A 41 7.12 -6.77 14.58
CA GLY A 41 6.48 -6.25 15.78
C GLY A 41 5.77 -4.91 15.59
N ASN A 42 5.45 -4.53 14.35
CA ASN A 42 4.81 -3.24 14.03
C ASN A 42 3.36 -3.45 13.58
N GLU A 43 2.45 -3.53 14.55
CA GLU A 43 1.02 -3.76 14.31
C GLU A 43 0.35 -2.60 13.55
N GLU A 44 0.71 -1.35 13.86
CA GLU A 44 0.18 -0.17 13.16
C GLU A 44 0.53 -0.20 11.67
N SER A 45 1.78 -0.51 11.33
CA SER A 45 2.18 -0.67 9.93
C SER A 45 1.55 -1.89 9.27
N ALA A 46 1.24 -2.95 10.03
CA ALA A 46 0.50 -4.09 9.51
C ALA A 46 -0.94 -3.71 9.15
N ILE A 47 -1.61 -2.87 9.96
CA ILE A 47 -2.94 -2.32 9.65
C ILE A 47 -2.87 -1.45 8.39
N ILE A 48 -1.92 -0.51 8.34
CA ILE A 48 -1.76 0.39 7.17
C ILE A 48 -1.47 -0.42 5.91
N ALA A 49 -0.57 -1.40 5.97
CA ALA A 49 -0.26 -2.30 4.87
C ALA A 49 -1.47 -3.14 4.41
N THR A 50 -2.32 -3.55 5.34
CA THR A 50 -3.55 -4.27 5.01
C THR A 50 -4.55 -3.40 4.24
N LEU A 51 -4.60 -2.11 4.54
CA LEU A 51 -5.60 -1.18 3.99
C LEU A 51 -5.07 -0.29 2.85
N HIS A 52 -3.78 -0.36 2.51
CA HIS A 52 -3.10 0.68 1.71
C HIS A 52 -3.72 0.96 0.33
N ASP A 53 -4.35 -0.03 -0.29
CA ASP A 53 -5.03 0.10 -1.59
C ASP A 53 -6.56 0.08 -1.49
N VAL A 54 -7.12 -0.09 -0.28
CA VAL A 54 -8.58 -0.21 -0.09
C VAL A 54 -9.31 1.05 -0.57
N VAL A 55 -8.79 2.23 -0.23
CA VAL A 55 -9.41 3.50 -0.66
C VAL A 55 -9.21 3.75 -2.17
N GLN A 56 -8.12 3.26 -2.74
CA GLN A 56 -7.78 3.49 -4.15
C GLN A 56 -8.56 2.56 -5.09
N ASP A 57 -8.74 1.30 -4.69
CA ASP A 57 -9.22 0.24 -5.58
C ASP A 57 -10.65 -0.24 -5.24
N SER A 58 -11.33 0.42 -4.30
CA SER A 58 -12.69 0.04 -3.89
C SER A 58 -13.60 1.25 -3.63
N LYS A 59 -14.80 1.00 -3.07
CA LYS A 59 -15.76 2.06 -2.69
C LYS A 59 -15.53 2.64 -1.29
N TRP A 60 -14.61 2.05 -0.52
CA TRP A 60 -14.28 2.52 0.81
C TRP A 60 -13.63 3.90 0.75
N THR A 61 -14.05 4.80 1.65
CA THR A 61 -13.46 6.13 1.80
C THR A 61 -12.68 6.24 3.10
N LEU A 62 -11.83 7.26 3.23
CA LEU A 62 -11.17 7.58 4.51
C LEU A 62 -12.19 7.88 5.61
N ASP A 63 -13.34 8.46 5.27
CA ASP A 63 -14.43 8.72 6.22
C ASP A 63 -15.10 7.43 6.70
N ASP A 64 -15.24 6.42 5.83
CA ASP A 64 -15.70 5.09 6.23
C ASP A 64 -14.73 4.46 7.21
N LEU A 65 -13.42 4.48 6.90
CA LEU A 65 -12.38 3.95 7.79
C LEU A 65 -12.34 4.71 9.13
N HIS A 66 -12.55 6.02 9.12
CA HIS A 66 -12.68 6.79 10.35
C HIS A 66 -13.88 6.34 11.19
N ARG A 67 -15.04 6.08 10.57
CA ARG A 67 -16.23 5.54 11.26
C ARG A 67 -16.01 4.14 11.85
N GLU A 68 -15.17 3.33 11.21
CA GLU A 68 -14.73 2.03 11.74
C GLU A 68 -13.80 2.16 12.97
N GLY A 69 -13.30 3.37 13.25
CA GLY A 69 -12.51 3.68 14.44
C GLY A 69 -11.00 3.52 14.26
N PHE A 70 -10.49 3.61 13.02
CA PHE A 70 -9.05 3.73 12.75
C PHE A 70 -8.54 5.11 13.21
N SER A 71 -7.32 5.13 13.77
CA SER A 71 -6.75 6.35 14.35
C SER A 71 -6.40 7.40 13.29
N PRO A 72 -6.32 8.69 13.66
CA PRO A 72 -5.86 9.74 12.76
C PRO A 72 -4.50 9.45 12.10
N GLU A 73 -3.58 8.80 12.82
CA GLU A 73 -2.24 8.43 12.34
C GLU A 73 -2.30 7.36 11.23
N ILE A 74 -3.19 6.37 11.36
CA ILE A 74 -3.43 5.36 10.32
C ILE A 74 -4.07 6.04 9.10
N LEU A 75 -5.10 6.87 9.32
CA LEU A 75 -5.83 7.54 8.25
C LEU A 75 -4.92 8.50 7.46
N SER A 76 -4.04 9.25 8.13
CA SER A 76 -3.09 10.14 7.45
C SER A 76 -2.08 9.36 6.60
N ALA A 77 -1.66 8.18 7.05
CA ALA A 77 -0.81 7.29 6.26
C ALA A 77 -1.54 6.73 5.04
N LEU A 78 -2.81 6.32 5.18
CA LEU A 78 -3.63 5.82 4.08
C LEU A 78 -3.94 6.92 3.05
N GLU A 79 -4.18 8.16 3.48
CA GLU A 79 -4.30 9.29 2.56
C GLU A 79 -3.01 9.51 1.77
N ALA A 80 -1.85 9.44 2.44
CA ALA A 80 -0.54 9.54 1.78
C ALA A 80 -0.30 8.40 0.77
N LEU A 81 -0.85 7.22 1.03
CA LEU A 81 -0.76 6.03 0.18
C LEU A 81 -1.82 5.98 -0.93
N THR A 82 -2.86 6.80 -0.88
CA THR A 82 -3.88 6.86 -1.94
C THR A 82 -3.46 7.89 -2.98
N ARG A 83 -3.28 7.46 -4.24
CA ARG A 83 -2.94 8.39 -5.33
C ARG A 83 -4.11 9.32 -5.63
N ARG A 84 -3.84 10.60 -5.85
CA ARG A 84 -4.86 11.60 -6.20
C ARG A 84 -5.11 11.62 -7.71
N ASP A 85 -6.32 11.98 -8.10
CA ASP A 85 -6.67 12.14 -9.52
C ASP A 85 -5.77 13.20 -10.18
N GLY A 86 -5.19 12.84 -11.33
CA GLY A 86 -4.25 13.70 -12.07
C GLY A 86 -2.87 13.85 -11.43
N GLU A 87 -2.58 13.19 -10.30
CA GLU A 87 -1.25 13.27 -9.66
C GLU A 87 -0.21 12.46 -10.42
N GLU A 88 0.90 13.09 -10.79
CA GLU A 88 2.01 12.41 -11.43
C GLU A 88 2.61 11.35 -10.51
N TYR A 89 3.05 10.22 -11.09
CA TYR A 89 3.53 9.08 -10.30
C TYR A 89 4.70 9.46 -9.37
N VAL A 90 5.64 10.28 -9.85
CA VAL A 90 6.78 10.73 -9.05
C VAL A 90 6.34 11.60 -7.88
N ASP A 91 5.35 12.47 -8.08
CA ASP A 91 4.85 13.35 -7.03
C ASP A 91 4.06 12.58 -5.98
N TYR A 92 3.28 11.59 -6.41
CA TYR A 92 2.64 10.63 -5.52
C TYR A 92 3.65 9.89 -4.64
N ILE A 93 4.71 9.31 -5.24
CA ILE A 93 5.73 8.59 -4.47
C ILE A 93 6.44 9.54 -3.49
N ARG A 94 6.76 10.77 -3.91
CA ARG A 94 7.39 11.77 -3.03
C ARG A 94 6.48 12.15 -1.87
N ARG A 95 5.17 12.30 -2.10
CA ARG A 95 4.18 12.60 -1.06
C ARG A 95 4.08 11.45 -0.05
N ALA A 96 3.94 10.22 -0.53
CA ALA A 96 3.93 9.03 0.33
C ALA A 96 5.23 8.89 1.14
N ALA A 97 6.38 9.08 0.50
CA ALA A 97 7.71 8.96 1.13
C ALA A 97 8.02 10.05 2.17
N SER A 98 7.31 11.18 2.10
CA SER A 98 7.45 12.28 3.07
C SER A 98 6.76 11.99 4.41
N HIS A 99 5.84 11.01 4.45
CA HIS A 99 5.11 10.62 5.66
C HIS A 99 5.80 9.41 6.32
N PRO A 100 6.08 9.45 7.64
CA PRO A 100 6.92 8.45 8.30
C PRO A 100 6.39 7.02 8.17
N LEU A 101 5.10 6.78 8.44
CA LEU A 101 4.50 5.44 8.34
C LEU A 101 4.29 4.99 6.88
N ALA A 102 3.69 5.85 6.05
CA ALA A 102 3.42 5.55 4.64
C ALA A 102 4.69 5.23 3.84
N ARG A 103 5.83 5.86 4.15
CA ARG A 103 7.12 5.58 3.50
C ARG A 103 7.48 4.10 3.58
N PHE A 104 7.42 3.50 4.78
CA PHE A 104 7.79 2.11 4.98
C PHE A 104 6.85 1.16 4.22
N VAL A 105 5.55 1.44 4.27
CA VAL A 105 4.54 0.63 3.57
C VAL A 105 4.70 0.77 2.06
N LYS A 106 4.90 1.98 1.53
CA LYS A 106 5.11 2.21 0.09
C LYS A 106 6.38 1.55 -0.41
N GLU A 107 7.46 1.57 0.37
CA GLU A 107 8.69 0.85 0.01
C GLU A 107 8.44 -0.66 -0.03
N ALA A 108 7.74 -1.22 0.96
CA ALA A 108 7.40 -2.64 1.01
C ALA A 108 6.49 -3.06 -0.16
N ASP A 109 5.48 -2.25 -0.49
CA ASP A 109 4.60 -2.42 -1.65
C ASP A 109 5.41 -2.47 -2.96
N ILE A 110 6.27 -1.48 -3.22
CA ILE A 110 7.09 -1.45 -4.43
C ILE A 110 8.04 -2.67 -4.50
N ARG A 111 8.62 -3.08 -3.36
CA ARG A 111 9.49 -4.27 -3.31
C ARG A 111 8.72 -5.56 -3.56
N ASP A 112 7.51 -5.70 -3.03
CA ASP A 112 6.64 -6.85 -3.33
C ASP A 112 6.29 -6.90 -4.81
N ASN A 113 5.95 -5.76 -5.41
CA ASN A 113 5.70 -5.66 -6.85
C ASN A 113 6.92 -5.97 -7.72
N LEU A 114 8.14 -5.79 -7.20
CA LEU A 114 9.41 -6.12 -7.88
C LEU A 114 9.88 -7.57 -7.65
N ALA A 115 9.22 -8.34 -6.80
CA ALA A 115 9.60 -9.73 -6.53
C ALA A 115 9.64 -10.55 -7.83
N GLU A 116 10.71 -11.32 -8.02
CA GLU A 116 10.98 -12.05 -9.27
C GLU A 116 9.82 -12.96 -9.68
N GLU A 117 9.32 -13.75 -8.73
CA GLU A 117 8.17 -14.65 -8.90
C GLU A 117 6.88 -13.96 -9.39
N ARG A 118 6.73 -12.65 -9.09
CA ARG A 118 5.61 -11.85 -9.59
C ARG A 118 5.93 -11.31 -10.96
N MET A 119 7.12 -10.77 -11.14
CA MET A 119 7.56 -10.13 -12.39
C MET A 119 7.63 -11.10 -13.57
N GLU A 120 7.92 -12.38 -13.34
CA GLU A 120 7.90 -13.42 -14.38
C GLU A 120 6.53 -13.62 -15.03
N LYS A 121 5.45 -13.36 -14.29
CA LYS A 121 4.08 -13.59 -14.74
C LYS A 121 3.43 -12.37 -15.39
N VAL A 122 4.12 -11.23 -15.39
CA VAL A 122 3.56 -9.97 -15.90
C VAL A 122 4.02 -9.70 -17.32
N TYR A 123 3.06 -9.53 -18.23
CA TYR A 123 3.29 -9.28 -19.66
C TYR A 123 4.21 -8.08 -19.95
N ASP A 124 4.10 -7.02 -19.15
CA ASP A 124 4.79 -5.74 -19.36
C ASP A 124 5.89 -5.51 -18.31
N ARG A 125 6.72 -6.53 -18.13
CA ARG A 125 7.73 -6.62 -17.07
C ARG A 125 8.72 -5.46 -17.11
N GLU A 126 9.26 -5.11 -18.28
CA GLU A 126 10.29 -4.08 -18.40
C GLU A 126 9.78 -2.70 -17.98
N ARG A 127 8.61 -2.28 -18.48
CA ARG A 127 8.01 -1.00 -18.10
C ARG A 127 7.73 -0.94 -16.60
N LEU A 128 7.18 -2.00 -16.02
CA LEU A 128 6.88 -2.04 -14.59
C LEU A 128 8.15 -2.05 -13.74
N PHE A 129 9.18 -2.79 -14.16
CA PHE A 129 10.48 -2.79 -13.50
C PHE A 129 11.05 -1.37 -13.45
N ASN A 130 11.04 -0.67 -14.60
CA ASN A 130 11.51 0.71 -14.70
C ASN A 130 10.68 1.67 -13.83
N LYS A 131 9.35 1.54 -13.84
CA LYS A 131 8.44 2.33 -13.00
C LYS A 131 8.70 2.13 -11.51
N TYR A 132 8.78 0.89 -11.05
CA TYR A 132 8.96 0.56 -9.64
C TYR A 132 10.37 0.91 -9.14
N SER A 133 11.40 0.65 -9.96
CA SER A 133 12.78 1.06 -9.66
C SER A 133 12.94 2.58 -9.60
N ALA A 134 12.25 3.33 -10.46
CA ALA A 134 12.17 4.79 -10.34
C ALA A 134 11.49 5.22 -9.02
N GLY A 135 10.42 4.53 -8.60
CA GLY A 135 9.77 4.77 -7.32
C GLY A 135 10.72 4.60 -6.11
N LEU A 136 11.50 3.51 -6.06
CA LEU A 136 12.48 3.30 -4.99
C LEU A 136 13.55 4.41 -4.94
N ARG A 137 14.00 4.91 -6.10
CA ARG A 137 14.93 6.05 -6.16
C ARG A 137 14.31 7.31 -5.58
N VAL A 138 13.08 7.63 -5.95
CA VAL A 138 12.36 8.79 -5.39
C VAL A 138 12.20 8.67 -3.88
N ILE A 139 11.88 7.47 -3.35
CA ILE A 139 11.79 7.25 -1.89
C ILE A 139 13.15 7.53 -1.22
N ALA A 140 14.24 7.01 -1.78
CA ALA A 140 15.58 7.19 -1.23
C ALA A 140 16.01 8.66 -1.20
N GLU A 141 15.65 9.43 -2.23
CA GLU A 141 15.98 10.86 -2.36
C GLU A 141 15.04 11.78 -1.58
N THR A 142 13.86 11.30 -1.17
CA THR A 142 12.89 12.12 -0.44
C THR A 142 13.25 12.23 1.04
N PRO A 143 13.47 13.45 1.58
CA PRO A 143 13.69 13.64 3.01
C PRO A 143 12.40 13.41 3.79
N LEU A 144 12.51 12.85 5.00
CA LEU A 144 11.40 12.83 5.93
C LEU A 144 11.05 14.26 6.35
N LYS A 145 9.77 14.60 6.35
CA LYS A 145 9.32 15.86 6.97
C LYS A 145 9.60 15.77 8.47
N ARG A 146 10.33 16.76 8.99
CA ARG A 146 10.59 16.93 10.42
C ARG A 146 9.33 17.39 11.14
#